data_AF-Q5HND9-F1
#
_entry.id   AF-Q5HND9-F1
#
_cell.length_a   1.000
_cell.length_b   1.000
_cell.length_c   1.000
_cell.angle_alpha   90.00
_cell.angle_beta   90.00
_cell.angle_gamma   90.00
#
_symmetry.space_group_name_H-M   'P 1'
#
loop_
_entity.id
_entity.type
_entity.pdbx_description
1 polymer ?
#
loop_
_entity_poly.entity_id
_entity_poly.type
_entity_poly.pdbx_seq_one_letter_code
_entity_poly.pdbx_strand_id
1 'polypeptide(L)'
;MTKHKKGSILAIIGLLIVFVVTGFIFFSMISDQIFFKHVKPVEKVEKLDKTLDKASKKQIHNYTSQQVSNKANTAWRDASGTEIKEAMDSSKFIDDDKQKYQFLDLSKYQGIDKNRIKRMLFDRPVLLKHTDDFINAAKSKHVNEVYLISHALLETGAAKSELANGVEIDGKKYYNFYGVGALDSDPIKTGAEYAKKHGWDTPQKAIYGGADFIHKHFLSHDDQNTLYSMRWNPKNPGEHQYATDIKWAESNANIIADFYKNMKTEGKYFKLYVYKDDDKHQK
;
A
#
# COMPACT_ATOMS: atom_id res chain seq x y z
N MET A 1 -22.67 42.25 -53.95
CA MET A 1 -23.33 41.27 -53.05
C MET A 1 -22.76 39.89 -53.30
N THR A 2 -21.77 39.48 -52.51
CA THR A 2 -21.14 38.16 -52.57
C THR A 2 -22.14 37.11 -52.06
N LYS A 3 -22.65 36.27 -52.97
CA LYS A 3 -23.42 35.06 -52.63
C LYS A 3 -22.51 34.09 -51.88
N HIS A 4 -22.53 34.10 -50.54
CA HIS A 4 -21.96 33.01 -49.77
C HIS A 4 -22.72 31.72 -50.13
N LYS A 5 -22.01 30.77 -50.77
CA LYS A 5 -22.57 29.47 -51.17
C LYS A 5 -22.99 28.72 -49.90
N LYS A 6 -24.29 28.44 -49.75
CA LYS A 6 -24.87 27.64 -48.64
C LYS A 6 -24.11 26.34 -48.34
N GLY A 7 -23.45 25.74 -49.34
CA GLY A 7 -22.59 24.55 -49.16
C GLY A 7 -21.34 24.78 -48.31
N SER A 8 -20.80 26.01 -48.24
CA SER A 8 -19.64 26.34 -47.40
C SER A 8 -20.02 26.43 -45.91
N ILE A 9 -21.21 26.94 -45.60
CA ILE A 9 -21.71 27.02 -44.22
C ILE A 9 -22.03 25.63 -43.67
N LEU A 10 -22.67 24.77 -44.47
CA LEU A 10 -22.94 23.37 -44.09
C LEU A 10 -21.66 22.57 -43.85
N ALA A 11 -20.63 22.78 -44.68
CA ALA A 11 -19.33 22.15 -44.49
C ALA A 11 -18.63 22.63 -43.20
N ILE A 12 -18.68 23.93 -42.90
CA ILE A 12 -18.12 24.49 -41.65
C ILE A 12 -18.84 23.92 -40.43
N ILE A 13 -20.18 23.83 -40.45
CA ILE A 13 -20.96 23.24 -39.37
C ILE A 13 -20.59 21.76 -39.19
N GLY A 14 -20.50 20.99 -40.28
CA GLY A 14 -20.07 19.59 -40.22
C GLY A 14 -18.68 19.41 -39.63
N LEU A 15 -17.72 20.26 -40.02
CA LEU A 15 -16.34 20.23 -39.51
C LEU A 15 -16.28 20.62 -38.02
N LEU A 16 -17.10 21.58 -37.59
CA LEU A 16 -17.23 21.98 -36.19
C LEU A 16 -17.81 20.84 -35.33
N ILE A 17 -18.80 20.10 -35.82
CA ILE A 17 -19.33 18.91 -35.13
C ILE A 17 -18.22 17.86 -34.98
N VAL A 18 -17.49 17.54 -36.06
CA VAL A 18 -16.38 16.58 -36.00
C VAL A 18 -15.30 17.03 -35.02
N PHE A 19 -14.94 18.32 -35.01
CA PHE A 19 -13.98 18.88 -34.07
C PHE A 19 -14.44 18.74 -32.62
N VAL A 20 -15.70 19.07 -32.31
CA VAL A 20 -16.27 18.94 -30.96
C VAL A 20 -16.28 17.48 -30.50
N VAL A 21 -16.71 16.56 -31.37
CA VAL A 21 -16.73 15.12 -31.06
C VAL A 21 -15.32 14.59 -30.82
N THR A 22 -14.36 14.97 -31.67
CA THR A 22 -12.96 14.54 -31.54
C THR A 22 -12.34 15.11 -30.27
N GLY A 23 -12.60 16.38 -29.96
CA GLY A 23 -12.17 17.04 -28.73
C GLY A 23 -12.76 16.37 -27.47
N PHE A 24 -14.03 15.97 -27.51
CA PHE A 24 -14.66 15.24 -26.41
C PHE A 24 -14.03 13.86 -26.20
N ILE A 25 -13.79 13.09 -27.28
CA ILE A 25 -13.12 11.78 -27.18
C ILE A 25 -11.72 11.93 -26.61
N PHE A 26 -10.93 12.88 -27.13
CA PHE A 26 -9.59 13.15 -26.63
C PHE A 26 -9.60 13.55 -25.15
N PHE A 27 -10.50 14.47 -24.76
CA PHE A 27 -10.66 14.89 -23.38
C PHE A 27 -11.06 13.72 -22.48
N SER A 28 -12.00 12.87 -22.92
CA SER A 28 -12.42 11.67 -22.22
C SER A 28 -11.23 10.72 -21.97
N MET A 29 -10.33 10.56 -22.93
CA MET A 29 -9.14 9.70 -22.82
C MET A 29 -8.09 10.21 -21.82
N ILE A 30 -8.01 11.52 -21.57
CA ILE A 30 -7.04 12.12 -20.63
C ILE A 30 -7.66 12.51 -19.28
N SER A 31 -9.00 12.50 -19.18
CA SER A 31 -9.74 12.95 -18.00
C SER A 31 -9.34 12.19 -16.72
N ASP A 32 -8.96 10.91 -16.84
CA ASP A 32 -8.54 10.06 -15.74
C ASP A 32 -7.18 10.48 -15.13
N GLN A 33 -6.36 11.21 -15.89
CA GLN A 33 -5.08 11.78 -15.45
C GLN A 33 -5.25 13.19 -14.89
N ILE A 34 -6.35 13.88 -15.23
CA ILE A 34 -6.61 15.24 -14.77
C ILE A 34 -7.40 15.20 -13.46
N PHE A 35 -8.54 14.53 -13.46
CA PHE A 35 -9.49 14.54 -12.35
C PHE A 35 -9.19 13.47 -11.30
N PHE A 36 -9.45 13.85 -10.05
CA PHE A 36 -9.42 12.92 -8.94
C PHE A 36 -10.61 11.97 -9.01
N LYS A 37 -10.35 10.67 -8.93
CA LYS A 37 -11.38 9.64 -8.90
C LYS A 37 -11.75 9.34 -7.45
N HIS A 38 -12.86 9.89 -7.01
CA HIS A 38 -13.43 9.57 -5.70
C HIS A 38 -13.90 8.13 -5.61
N VAL A 39 -13.72 7.54 -4.43
CA VAL A 39 -14.13 6.17 -4.14
C VAL A 39 -14.99 6.19 -2.89
N LYS A 40 -16.19 5.61 -2.96
CA LYS A 40 -17.05 5.50 -1.78
C LYS A 40 -16.38 4.55 -0.77
N PRO A 41 -16.02 5.04 0.44
CA PRO A 41 -15.36 4.21 1.43
C PRO A 41 -16.33 3.16 1.98
N VAL A 42 -15.75 2.04 2.40
CA VAL A 42 -16.41 0.95 3.12
C VAL A 42 -15.65 0.77 4.42
N GLU A 43 -16.22 1.30 5.48
CA GLU A 43 -15.59 1.36 6.80
C GLU A 43 -16.19 0.30 7.73
N LYS A 44 -15.32 -0.45 8.39
CA LYS A 44 -15.68 -1.29 9.53
C LYS A 44 -15.13 -0.63 10.79
N VAL A 45 -15.99 -0.31 11.75
CA VAL A 45 -15.58 0.29 13.02
C VAL A 45 -15.49 -0.80 14.08
N GLU A 46 -14.29 -1.04 14.60
CA GLU A 46 -14.01 -1.93 15.73
C GLU A 46 -13.97 -1.09 17.01
N LYS A 47 -15.05 -1.15 17.79
CA LYS A 47 -15.14 -0.48 19.10
C LYS A 47 -14.40 -1.31 20.15
N LEU A 48 -13.35 -0.73 20.73
CA LEU A 48 -12.53 -1.39 21.73
C LEU A 48 -13.11 -1.16 23.14
N ASP A 49 -13.06 -2.19 23.98
CA ASP A 49 -13.50 -2.17 25.38
C ASP A 49 -12.51 -1.46 26.34
N LYS A 50 -11.31 -1.18 25.84
CA LYS A 50 -10.19 -0.57 26.58
C LYS A 50 -10.06 0.91 26.22
N THR A 51 -9.58 1.69 27.18
CA THR A 51 -9.17 3.08 26.93
C THR A 51 -7.77 3.12 26.31
N LEU A 52 -7.44 4.20 25.60
CA LEU A 52 -6.10 4.43 25.05
C LEU A 52 -5.03 4.34 26.13
N ASP A 53 -5.28 4.90 27.31
CA ASP A 53 -4.35 4.87 28.46
C ASP A 53 -4.07 3.44 28.97
N LYS A 54 -5.10 2.59 29.02
CA LYS A 54 -4.94 1.20 29.43
C LYS A 54 -4.20 0.39 28.37
N ALA A 55 -4.47 0.66 27.09
CA ALA A 55 -3.77 0.01 25.99
C ALA A 55 -2.28 0.41 25.94
N SER A 56 -1.96 1.70 26.11
CA SER A 56 -0.58 2.19 26.08
C SER A 56 0.25 1.65 27.24
N LYS A 57 -0.31 1.52 28.44
CA LYS A 57 0.36 0.88 29.58
C LYS A 57 0.76 -0.57 29.29
N LYS A 58 -0.07 -1.33 28.57
CA LYS A 58 0.28 -2.69 28.14
C LYS A 58 1.42 -2.72 27.13
N GLN A 59 1.54 -1.69 26.28
CA GLN A 59 2.65 -1.56 25.33
C GLN A 59 3.99 -1.27 26.00
N ILE A 60 3.98 -0.53 27.12
CA ILE A 60 5.21 -0.20 27.87
C ILE A 60 5.77 -1.46 28.57
N HIS A 61 4.91 -2.38 28.98
CA HIS A 61 5.27 -3.57 29.76
C HIS A 61 5.24 -4.87 28.93
N ASN A 62 5.36 -4.79 27.61
CA ASN A 62 5.34 -5.97 26.74
C ASN A 62 6.74 -6.60 26.57
N TYR A 63 6.81 -7.69 25.79
CA TYR A 63 8.01 -8.50 25.60
C TYR A 63 9.05 -7.89 24.64
N THR A 64 8.77 -6.72 24.03
CA THR A 64 9.71 -6.04 23.09
C THR A 64 9.93 -4.59 23.50
N SER A 65 11.18 -4.14 23.53
CA SER A 65 11.47 -2.72 23.75
C SER A 65 10.94 -1.89 22.57
N GLN A 66 9.94 -1.05 22.82
CA GLN A 66 9.40 -0.12 21.81
C GLN A 66 10.47 0.91 21.47
N GLN A 67 10.85 1.04 20.20
CA GLN A 67 11.95 1.88 19.75
C GLN A 67 11.45 3.14 19.03
N VAL A 68 12.28 4.18 19.06
CA VAL A 68 12.13 5.35 18.20
C VAL A 68 13.51 5.83 17.75
N SER A 69 13.60 6.27 16.51
CA SER A 69 14.81 6.88 15.97
C SER A 69 15.13 8.20 16.69
N ASN A 70 16.41 8.48 16.92
CA ASN A 70 16.85 9.79 17.37
C ASN A 70 16.57 10.87 16.31
N LYS A 71 16.62 12.15 16.70
CA LYS A 71 16.35 13.27 15.77
C LYS A 71 17.26 13.28 14.53
N ALA A 72 18.44 12.67 14.61
CA ALA A 72 19.41 12.62 13.52
C ALA A 72 19.21 11.41 12.58
N ASN A 73 18.28 10.50 12.87
CA ASN A 73 18.12 9.23 12.16
C ASN A 73 19.38 8.37 12.08
N THR A 74 20.22 8.43 13.13
CA THR A 74 21.48 7.70 13.20
C THR A 74 21.52 6.60 14.26
N ALA A 75 20.58 6.62 15.22
CA ALA A 75 20.52 5.61 16.26
C ALA A 75 19.10 5.40 16.80
N TRP A 76 18.82 4.18 17.25
CA TRP A 76 17.58 3.81 17.92
C TRP A 76 17.70 4.00 19.44
N ARG A 77 16.59 4.36 20.08
CA ARG A 77 16.45 4.39 21.55
C ARG A 77 15.07 3.89 21.97
N ASP A 78 14.94 3.55 23.24
CA ASP A 78 13.65 3.26 23.84
C ASP A 78 12.71 4.48 23.77
N ALA A 79 11.46 4.21 23.39
CA ALA A 79 10.39 5.18 23.38
C ALA A 79 9.83 5.40 24.80
N SER A 80 9.55 6.65 25.14
CA SER A 80 8.86 6.98 26.39
C SER A 80 7.38 6.56 26.34
N GLY A 81 6.75 6.39 27.51
CA GLY A 81 5.33 6.07 27.60
C GLY A 81 4.42 7.10 26.92
N THR A 82 4.82 8.38 26.91
CA THR A 82 4.12 9.45 26.19
C THR A 82 4.25 9.28 24.68
N GLU A 83 5.46 9.03 24.17
CA GLU A 83 5.68 8.79 22.73
C GLU A 83 4.91 7.59 22.22
N ILE A 84 4.87 6.50 23.00
CA ILE A 84 4.07 5.30 22.68
C ILE A 84 2.58 5.65 22.64
N LYS A 85 2.07 6.35 23.66
CA LYS A 85 0.66 6.75 23.74
C LYS A 85 0.26 7.64 22.56
N GLU A 86 1.10 8.59 22.18
CA GLU A 86 0.86 9.47 21.03
C GLU A 86 0.91 8.72 19.70
N ALA A 87 1.87 7.82 19.51
CA ALA A 87 2.02 7.04 18.27
C ALA A 87 0.89 6.01 18.07
N MET A 88 0.20 5.62 19.13
CA MET A 88 -0.94 4.70 19.05
C MET A 88 -2.30 5.39 19.19
N ASP A 89 -2.37 6.71 19.30
CA ASP A 89 -3.63 7.46 19.45
C ASP A 89 -4.42 7.50 18.12
N SER A 90 -5.27 6.50 17.91
CA SER A 90 -6.02 6.34 16.66
C SER A 90 -6.96 7.52 16.35
N SER A 91 -7.42 8.23 17.38
CA SER A 91 -8.32 9.38 17.22
C SER A 91 -7.68 10.53 16.44
N LYS A 92 -6.34 10.65 16.50
CA LYS A 92 -5.56 11.65 15.74
C LYS A 92 -5.38 11.28 14.27
N PHE A 93 -5.56 10.01 13.92
CA PHE A 93 -5.22 9.47 12.60
C PHE A 93 -6.44 9.24 11.71
N ILE A 94 -7.62 8.99 12.30
CA ILE A 94 -8.85 8.62 11.55
C ILE A 94 -9.21 9.69 10.51
N ASP A 95 -9.13 10.97 10.90
CA ASP A 95 -9.49 12.10 10.02
C ASP A 95 -8.30 12.71 9.27
N ASP A 96 -7.09 12.16 9.42
CA ASP A 96 -5.90 12.68 8.76
C ASP A 96 -5.80 12.16 7.32
N ASP A 97 -5.49 13.03 6.36
CA ASP A 97 -5.45 12.70 4.94
C ASP A 97 -4.46 11.58 4.57
N LYS A 98 -3.37 11.44 5.34
CA LYS A 98 -2.37 10.38 5.14
C LYS A 98 -2.48 9.28 6.18
N GLN A 99 -2.60 9.64 7.46
CA GLN A 99 -2.58 8.68 8.55
C GLN A 99 -3.85 7.82 8.60
N LYS A 100 -4.95 8.21 7.94
CA LYS A 100 -6.10 7.31 7.74
C LYS A 100 -5.73 6.01 7.03
N TYR A 101 -4.66 6.01 6.23
CA TYR A 101 -4.16 4.79 5.56
C TYR A 101 -3.50 3.80 6.52
N GLN A 102 -3.24 4.18 7.79
CA GLN A 102 -2.95 3.19 8.83
C GLN A 102 -4.11 2.21 9.04
N PHE A 103 -5.34 2.61 8.68
CA PHE A 103 -6.55 1.81 8.81
C PHE A 103 -7.01 1.18 7.49
N LEU A 104 -6.25 1.32 6.40
CA LEU A 104 -6.55 0.64 5.14
C LEU A 104 -6.53 -0.88 5.39
N ASP A 105 -7.58 -1.58 4.94
CA ASP A 105 -7.67 -3.04 5.02
C ASP A 105 -6.76 -3.66 3.95
N LEU A 106 -5.55 -4.02 4.36
CA LEU A 106 -4.49 -4.56 3.52
C LEU A 106 -4.83 -5.97 3.00
N SER A 107 -5.85 -6.63 3.55
CA SER A 107 -6.33 -7.95 3.09
C SER A 107 -7.34 -7.87 1.95
N LYS A 108 -7.75 -6.66 1.54
CA LYS A 108 -8.79 -6.47 0.51
C LYS A 108 -8.23 -5.87 -0.76
N TYR A 109 -8.35 -6.63 -1.84
CA TYR A 109 -8.18 -6.14 -3.20
C TYR A 109 -9.24 -5.08 -3.53
N GLN A 110 -8.79 -3.89 -3.97
CA GLN A 110 -9.66 -2.75 -4.23
C GLN A 110 -10.23 -2.75 -5.65
N GLY A 111 -9.45 -3.16 -6.65
CA GLY A 111 -9.82 -3.06 -8.06
C GLY A 111 -9.49 -1.69 -8.66
N ILE A 112 -8.35 -1.11 -8.34
CA ILE A 112 -7.87 0.12 -8.96
C ILE A 112 -7.63 -0.11 -10.45
N ASP A 113 -7.95 0.91 -11.26
CA ASP A 113 -7.73 0.87 -12.70
C ASP A 113 -6.25 0.59 -13.01
N LYS A 114 -6.01 -0.41 -13.87
CA LYS A 114 -4.68 -0.86 -14.25
C LYS A 114 -3.81 0.26 -14.84
N ASN A 115 -4.40 1.20 -15.60
CA ASN A 115 -3.63 2.28 -16.20
C ASN A 115 -3.17 3.30 -15.14
N ARG A 116 -3.94 3.52 -14.07
CA ARG A 116 -3.48 4.31 -12.91
C ARG A 116 -2.25 3.67 -12.27
N ILE A 117 -2.27 2.36 -12.03
CA ILE A 117 -1.13 1.62 -11.47
C ILE A 117 0.08 1.68 -12.41
N LYS A 118 -0.11 1.45 -13.71
CA LYS A 118 0.99 1.54 -14.70
C LYS A 118 1.63 2.92 -14.72
N ARG A 119 0.84 3.99 -14.67
CA ARG A 119 1.37 5.37 -14.62
C ARG A 119 2.17 5.63 -13.35
N MET A 120 1.72 5.12 -12.21
CA MET A 120 2.46 5.20 -10.96
C MET A 120 3.81 4.48 -11.03
N LEU A 121 3.93 3.43 -11.86
CA LEU A 121 5.13 2.61 -12.04
C LEU A 121 5.99 3.00 -13.26
N PHE A 122 5.75 4.16 -13.88
CA PHE A 122 6.39 4.50 -15.15
C PHE A 122 7.93 4.53 -15.10
N ASP A 123 8.52 4.91 -13.97
CA ASP A 123 9.97 4.97 -13.70
C ASP A 123 10.53 3.63 -13.17
N ARG A 124 9.70 2.58 -13.15
CA ARG A 124 9.98 1.27 -12.55
C ARG A 124 9.79 0.16 -13.58
N PRO A 125 10.68 0.01 -14.58
CA PRO A 125 10.43 -0.82 -15.76
C PRO A 125 10.15 -2.29 -15.45
N VAL A 126 10.82 -2.88 -14.45
CA VAL A 126 10.58 -4.27 -14.04
C VAL A 126 9.19 -4.44 -13.45
N LEU A 127 8.77 -3.57 -12.53
CA LEU A 127 7.43 -3.63 -11.92
C LEU A 127 6.33 -3.25 -12.91
N LEU A 128 6.61 -2.30 -13.81
CA LEU A 128 5.72 -1.91 -14.89
C LEU A 128 5.43 -3.10 -15.84
N LYS A 129 6.48 -3.85 -16.21
CA LYS A 129 6.35 -5.06 -17.02
C LYS A 129 5.47 -6.11 -16.36
N HIS A 130 5.55 -6.23 -15.04
CA HIS A 130 4.83 -7.22 -14.25
C HIS A 130 3.58 -6.68 -13.54
N THR A 131 3.05 -5.51 -13.94
CA THR A 131 1.88 -4.90 -13.30
C THR A 131 0.67 -5.84 -13.29
N ASP A 132 0.46 -6.61 -14.36
CA ASP A 132 -0.61 -7.60 -14.42
C ASP A 132 -0.43 -8.74 -13.42
N ASP A 133 0.81 -9.20 -13.24
CA ASP A 133 1.12 -10.24 -12.25
C ASP A 133 0.82 -9.74 -10.84
N PHE A 134 1.19 -8.50 -10.51
CA PHE A 134 0.88 -7.88 -9.21
C PHE A 134 -0.63 -7.75 -8.98
N ILE A 135 -1.38 -7.22 -9.94
CA ILE A 135 -2.84 -7.04 -9.82
C ILE A 135 -3.53 -8.39 -9.62
N ASN A 136 -3.15 -9.41 -10.40
CA ASN A 136 -3.76 -10.72 -10.32
C ASN A 136 -3.34 -11.49 -9.07
N ALA A 137 -2.08 -11.36 -8.62
CA ALA A 137 -1.62 -11.89 -7.35
C ALA A 137 -2.36 -11.25 -6.18
N ALA A 138 -2.44 -9.92 -6.12
CA ALA A 138 -3.18 -9.17 -5.10
C ALA A 138 -4.64 -9.64 -4.99
N LYS A 139 -5.32 -9.76 -6.14
CA LYS A 139 -6.70 -10.25 -6.19
C LYS A 139 -6.84 -11.71 -5.71
N SER A 140 -6.00 -12.61 -6.21
CA SER A 140 -6.10 -14.05 -5.89
C SER A 140 -5.63 -14.40 -4.48
N LYS A 141 -4.73 -13.59 -3.90
CA LYS A 141 -4.14 -13.79 -2.58
C LYS A 141 -4.74 -12.91 -1.51
N HIS A 142 -5.81 -12.17 -1.80
CA HIS A 142 -6.48 -11.30 -0.83
C HIS A 142 -5.49 -10.34 -0.16
N VAL A 143 -4.82 -9.55 -1.00
CA VAL A 143 -3.93 -8.48 -0.59
C VAL A 143 -4.34 -7.21 -1.33
N ASN A 144 -4.30 -6.07 -0.66
CA ASN A 144 -4.47 -4.77 -1.29
C ASN A 144 -3.34 -4.55 -2.30
N GLU A 145 -3.69 -4.22 -3.55
CA GLU A 145 -2.73 -4.11 -4.65
C GLU A 145 -1.75 -2.94 -4.47
N VAL A 146 -2.15 -1.85 -3.80
CA VAL A 146 -1.25 -0.72 -3.52
C VAL A 146 -0.23 -1.12 -2.47
N TYR A 147 -0.68 -1.77 -1.40
CA TYR A 147 0.20 -2.31 -0.38
C TYR A 147 1.20 -3.32 -0.97
N LEU A 148 0.72 -4.31 -1.73
CA LEU A 148 1.58 -5.32 -2.34
C LEU A 148 2.68 -4.70 -3.21
N ILE A 149 2.32 -3.73 -4.06
CA ILE A 149 3.27 -3.03 -4.93
C ILE A 149 4.22 -2.13 -4.13
N SER A 150 3.70 -1.41 -3.13
CA SER A 150 4.52 -0.56 -2.24
C SER A 150 5.57 -1.37 -1.48
N HIS A 151 5.20 -2.56 -1.01
CA HIS A 151 6.10 -3.44 -0.30
C HIS A 151 7.19 -3.96 -1.24
N ALA A 152 6.83 -4.44 -2.43
CA ALA A 152 7.82 -4.83 -3.43
C ALA A 152 8.79 -3.68 -3.78
N LEU A 153 8.29 -2.44 -3.90
CA LEU A 153 9.11 -1.27 -4.19
C LEU A 153 10.16 -0.98 -3.11
N LEU A 154 9.78 -1.10 -1.83
CA LEU A 154 10.67 -0.88 -0.69
C LEU A 154 11.72 -1.99 -0.58
N GLU A 155 11.28 -3.25 -0.60
CA GLU A 155 12.13 -4.42 -0.41
C GLU A 155 13.16 -4.62 -1.53
N THR A 156 12.86 -4.10 -2.71
CA THR A 156 13.72 -4.28 -3.89
C THR A 156 14.42 -3.01 -4.35
N GLY A 157 14.30 -1.92 -3.58
CA GLY A 157 14.86 -0.62 -3.93
C GLY A 157 14.45 -0.21 -5.35
N ALA A 158 13.15 -0.28 -5.69
CA ALA A 158 12.62 -0.06 -7.04
C ALA A 158 12.81 -1.21 -8.05
N ALA A 159 12.86 -2.46 -7.61
CA ALA A 159 13.25 -3.64 -8.40
C ALA A 159 14.67 -3.53 -8.99
N LYS A 160 15.54 -2.78 -8.31
CA LYS A 160 16.96 -2.67 -8.64
C LYS A 160 17.79 -3.69 -7.87
N SER A 161 17.24 -4.32 -6.84
CA SER A 161 17.93 -5.36 -6.10
C SER A 161 18.25 -6.56 -6.99
N GLU A 162 19.37 -7.20 -6.70
CA GLU A 162 19.80 -8.41 -7.39
C GLU A 162 18.76 -9.53 -7.27
N LEU A 163 18.14 -9.67 -6.09
CA LEU A 163 17.05 -10.61 -5.82
C LEU A 163 15.84 -10.44 -6.76
N ALA A 164 15.42 -9.21 -7.04
CA ALA A 164 14.27 -8.94 -7.90
C ALA A 164 14.59 -9.18 -9.38
N ASN A 165 15.84 -8.94 -9.79
CA ASN A 165 16.32 -9.20 -11.15
C ASN A 165 16.67 -10.68 -11.37
N GLY A 166 16.81 -11.41 -10.28
CA GLY A 166 16.98 -12.85 -10.16
C GLY A 166 18.45 -13.27 -10.02
N VAL A 167 18.66 -14.30 -9.21
CA VAL A 167 19.97 -14.87 -8.89
C VAL A 167 20.08 -16.25 -9.55
N GLU A 168 21.22 -16.53 -10.19
CA GLU A 168 21.47 -17.83 -10.81
C GLU A 168 21.99 -18.83 -9.78
N ILE A 169 21.31 -19.97 -9.66
CA ILE A 169 21.72 -21.10 -8.83
C ILE A 169 21.58 -22.37 -9.69
N ASP A 170 22.70 -23.08 -9.88
CA ASP A 170 22.78 -24.33 -10.66
C ASP A 170 22.20 -24.19 -12.09
N GLY A 171 22.53 -23.10 -12.79
CA GLY A 171 22.09 -22.84 -14.17
C GLY A 171 20.62 -22.42 -14.31
N LYS A 172 19.95 -22.08 -13.21
CA LYS A 172 18.56 -21.62 -13.21
C LYS A 172 18.40 -20.33 -12.39
N LYS A 173 17.61 -19.40 -12.92
CA LYS A 173 17.38 -18.09 -12.28
C LYS A 173 16.18 -18.12 -11.34
N TYR A 174 16.33 -17.57 -10.15
CA TYR A 174 15.28 -17.47 -9.14
C TYR A 174 15.07 -16.03 -8.71
N TYR A 175 13.82 -15.64 -8.49
CA TYR A 175 13.42 -14.25 -8.28
C TYR A 175 12.77 -14.07 -6.91
N ASN A 176 12.98 -12.91 -6.30
CA ASN A 176 12.34 -12.56 -5.03
C ASN A 176 12.02 -11.06 -4.99
N PHE A 177 10.73 -10.72 -5.01
CA PHE A 177 10.25 -9.34 -5.10
C PHE A 177 9.94 -8.70 -3.74
N TYR A 178 10.05 -9.44 -2.64
CA TYR A 178 9.63 -8.97 -1.32
C TYR A 178 10.63 -9.33 -0.22
N GLY A 179 11.88 -9.63 -0.58
CA GLY A 179 12.93 -9.95 0.39
C GLY A 179 12.64 -11.20 1.24
N VAL A 180 11.72 -12.08 0.82
CA VAL A 180 11.28 -13.19 1.68
C VAL A 180 12.43 -14.15 1.93
N GLY A 181 12.77 -14.37 3.20
CA GLY A 181 13.88 -15.24 3.60
C GLY A 181 15.28 -14.64 3.38
N ALA A 182 15.39 -13.35 3.05
CA ALA A 182 16.67 -12.65 2.97
C ALA A 182 17.12 -12.21 4.38
N LEU A 183 18.13 -12.88 4.92
CA LEU A 183 18.69 -12.61 6.25
C LEU A 183 19.81 -11.57 6.15
N ASP A 184 19.91 -10.67 7.13
CA ASP A 184 20.89 -9.56 7.16
C ASP A 184 22.35 -10.00 6.95
N SER A 185 22.70 -11.22 7.38
CA SER A 185 24.05 -11.76 7.22
C SER A 185 24.46 -12.00 5.76
N ASP A 186 23.50 -12.40 4.92
CA ASP A 186 23.71 -12.66 3.50
C ASP A 186 22.35 -12.64 2.75
N PRO A 187 21.79 -11.44 2.51
CA PRO A 187 20.41 -11.31 2.06
C PRO A 187 20.21 -11.84 0.64
N ILE A 188 21.22 -11.74 -0.22
CA ILE A 188 21.15 -12.22 -1.61
C ILE A 188 21.11 -13.74 -1.65
N LYS A 189 22.06 -14.41 -0.99
CA LYS A 189 22.13 -15.88 -1.00
C LYS A 189 20.90 -16.49 -0.35
N THR A 190 20.58 -16.06 0.87
CA THR A 190 19.48 -16.64 1.65
C THR A 190 18.12 -16.38 0.99
N GLY A 191 17.90 -15.17 0.45
CA GLY A 191 16.69 -14.83 -0.30
C GLY A 191 16.55 -15.63 -1.60
N ALA A 192 17.64 -15.91 -2.30
CA ALA A 192 17.65 -16.71 -3.53
C ALA A 192 17.47 -18.21 -3.24
N GLU A 193 18.07 -18.74 -2.17
CA GLU A 193 17.87 -20.12 -1.71
C GLU A 193 16.41 -20.34 -1.27
N TYR A 194 15.80 -19.36 -0.60
CA TYR A 194 14.37 -19.38 -0.29
C TYR A 194 13.53 -19.45 -1.57
N ALA A 195 13.81 -18.57 -2.54
CA ALA A 195 13.13 -18.55 -3.83
C ALA A 195 13.28 -19.89 -4.59
N LYS A 196 14.47 -20.50 -4.57
CA LYS A 196 14.74 -21.83 -5.12
C LYS A 196 13.89 -22.91 -4.45
N LYS A 197 13.86 -22.93 -3.12
CA LYS A 197 13.08 -23.90 -2.33
C LYS A 197 11.58 -23.84 -2.65
N HIS A 198 11.07 -22.64 -2.97
CA HIS A 198 9.65 -22.42 -3.30
C HIS A 198 9.37 -22.43 -4.81
N GLY A 199 10.37 -22.75 -5.65
CA GLY A 199 10.20 -22.87 -7.09
C GLY A 199 9.90 -21.55 -7.80
N TRP A 200 10.38 -20.42 -7.27
CA TRP A 200 10.19 -19.08 -7.83
C TRP A 200 11.15 -18.80 -8.98
N ASP A 201 11.08 -19.65 -10.00
CA ASP A 201 11.96 -19.66 -11.18
C ASP A 201 11.51 -18.72 -12.32
N THR A 202 10.47 -17.95 -12.07
CA THR A 202 9.97 -16.90 -12.96
C THR A 202 9.51 -15.72 -12.12
N PRO A 203 9.55 -14.48 -12.65
CA PRO A 203 9.07 -13.31 -11.92
C PRO A 203 7.61 -13.44 -11.47
N GLN A 204 6.75 -13.99 -12.33
CA GLN A 204 5.34 -14.26 -12.01
C GLN A 204 5.20 -15.16 -10.78
N LYS A 205 5.92 -16.29 -10.73
CA LYS A 205 5.85 -17.20 -9.56
C LYS A 205 6.33 -16.52 -8.29
N ALA A 206 7.39 -15.71 -8.36
CA ALA A 206 7.89 -14.94 -7.23
C ALA A 206 6.87 -13.90 -6.73
N ILE A 207 6.18 -13.21 -7.65
CA ILE A 207 5.13 -12.23 -7.32
C ILE A 207 3.95 -12.90 -6.61
N TYR A 208 3.45 -14.02 -7.15
CA TYR A 208 2.35 -14.78 -6.55
C TYR A 208 2.74 -15.45 -5.23
N GLY A 209 3.93 -16.05 -5.18
CA GLY A 209 4.45 -16.73 -4.00
C GLY A 209 4.70 -15.76 -2.85
N GLY A 210 5.29 -14.59 -3.14
CA GLY A 210 5.48 -13.54 -2.15
C GLY A 210 4.16 -12.91 -1.68
N ALA A 211 3.19 -12.70 -2.57
CA ALA A 211 1.85 -12.26 -2.17
C ALA A 211 1.15 -13.28 -1.25
N ASP A 212 1.27 -14.57 -1.55
CA ASP A 212 0.76 -15.67 -0.71
C ASP A 212 1.46 -15.71 0.65
N PHE A 213 2.79 -15.52 0.66
CA PHE A 213 3.57 -15.40 1.89
C PHE A 213 3.08 -14.23 2.75
N ILE A 214 2.97 -13.03 2.16
CA ILE A 214 2.50 -11.81 2.84
C ILE A 214 1.12 -12.04 3.45
N HIS A 215 0.18 -12.60 2.68
CA HIS A 215 -1.15 -12.88 3.19
C HIS A 215 -1.11 -13.85 4.37
N LYS A 216 -0.45 -15.00 4.22
CA LYS A 216 -0.41 -16.03 5.26
C LYS A 216 0.29 -15.59 6.54
N HIS A 217 1.37 -14.84 6.43
CA HIS A 217 2.18 -14.45 7.59
C HIS A 217 1.65 -13.19 8.27
N PHE A 218 1.04 -12.27 7.52
CA PHE A 218 0.74 -10.95 8.04
C PHE A 218 -0.74 -10.57 8.02
N LEU A 219 -1.53 -11.19 7.14
CA LEU A 219 -2.94 -10.81 6.90
C LEU A 219 -3.92 -11.98 7.11
N SER A 220 -3.44 -13.08 7.69
CA SER A 220 -4.23 -14.29 7.95
C SER A 220 -5.13 -14.16 9.17
N HIS A 221 -4.82 -13.23 10.07
CA HIS A 221 -5.61 -12.95 11.26
C HIS A 221 -6.46 -11.70 11.02
N ASP A 222 -7.78 -11.86 10.98
CA ASP A 222 -8.73 -10.77 10.77
C ASP A 222 -8.55 -9.57 11.72
N ASP A 223 -7.87 -9.78 12.84
CA ASP A 223 -7.59 -8.77 13.86
C ASP A 223 -6.37 -7.89 13.55
N GLN A 224 -5.58 -8.22 12.53
CA GLN A 224 -4.33 -7.52 12.16
C GLN A 224 -4.20 -7.22 10.66
N ASN A 225 -5.31 -6.87 10.00
CA ASN A 225 -5.31 -6.60 8.55
C ASN A 225 -5.05 -5.13 8.17
N THR A 226 -4.65 -4.28 9.12
CA THR A 226 -4.26 -2.88 8.85
C THR A 226 -2.90 -2.59 9.46
N LEU A 227 -2.15 -1.63 8.92
CA LEU A 227 -0.86 -1.20 9.49
C LEU A 227 -0.99 -0.87 10.99
N TYR A 228 -2.04 -0.17 11.39
CA TYR A 228 -2.30 0.15 12.78
C TYR A 228 -2.41 -1.11 13.64
N SER A 229 -3.22 -2.08 13.23
CA SER A 229 -3.41 -3.32 13.98
C SER A 229 -2.22 -4.29 13.95
N MET A 230 -1.47 -4.31 12.86
CA MET A 230 -0.20 -5.03 12.79
C MET A 230 0.82 -4.46 13.79
N ARG A 231 0.85 -3.14 13.93
CA ARG A 231 1.79 -2.47 14.84
C ARG A 231 1.36 -2.53 16.29
N TRP A 232 0.09 -2.29 16.58
CA TRP A 232 -0.39 -2.05 17.95
C TRP A 232 -1.25 -3.17 18.53
N ASN A 233 -1.77 -4.09 17.70
CA ASN A 233 -2.70 -5.14 18.10
C ASN A 233 -3.76 -4.66 19.12
N PRO A 234 -4.66 -3.74 18.73
CA PRO A 234 -5.55 -3.07 19.69
C PRO A 234 -6.49 -4.03 20.44
N LYS A 235 -6.76 -5.22 19.90
CA LYS A 235 -7.53 -6.27 20.59
C LYS A 235 -6.73 -6.90 21.72
N ASN A 236 -5.45 -7.19 21.49
CA ASN A 236 -4.51 -7.71 22.47
C ASN A 236 -3.25 -6.82 22.55
N PRO A 237 -3.34 -5.60 23.16
CA PRO A 237 -2.24 -4.64 23.12
C PRO A 237 -0.97 -5.21 23.75
N GLY A 238 0.14 -5.04 23.04
CA GLY A 238 1.45 -5.55 23.42
C GLY A 238 1.79 -6.92 22.85
N GLU A 239 0.82 -7.63 22.26
CA GLU A 239 0.99 -8.98 21.72
C GLU A 239 1.13 -9.01 20.19
N HIS A 240 1.93 -9.95 19.67
CA HIS A 240 2.09 -10.24 18.23
C HIS A 240 2.26 -8.98 17.35
N GLN A 241 3.24 -8.14 17.68
CA GLN A 241 3.51 -6.90 16.94
C GLN A 241 4.49 -7.12 15.78
N TYR A 242 4.22 -6.47 14.66
CA TYR A 242 5.04 -6.60 13.45
C TYR A 242 6.41 -5.90 13.56
N ALA A 243 6.48 -4.79 14.30
CA ALA A 243 7.67 -3.96 14.38
C ALA A 243 7.83 -3.34 15.77
N THR A 244 9.08 -3.03 16.13
CA THR A 244 9.43 -2.34 17.38
C THR A 244 9.42 -0.82 17.24
N ASP A 245 9.68 -0.27 16.05
CA ASP A 245 9.63 1.17 15.79
C ASP A 245 8.20 1.71 15.95
N ILE A 246 7.97 2.63 16.88
CA ILE A 246 6.66 3.27 17.10
C ILE A 246 6.17 4.06 15.88
N LYS A 247 7.08 4.47 14.98
CA LYS A 247 6.76 5.20 13.75
C LYS A 247 6.57 4.30 12.52
N TRP A 248 6.63 2.98 12.69
CA TRP A 248 6.50 2.04 11.58
C TRP A 248 5.16 2.21 10.84
N ALA A 249 4.03 2.26 11.56
CA ALA A 249 2.71 2.38 10.93
C ALA A 249 2.54 3.73 10.23
N GLU A 250 2.97 4.82 10.87
CA GLU A 250 2.90 6.18 10.32
C GLU A 250 3.73 6.32 9.03
N SER A 251 4.95 5.78 9.03
CA SER A 251 5.86 5.79 7.88
C SER A 251 5.28 5.02 6.70
N ASN A 252 4.74 3.82 6.95
CA ASN A 252 4.12 3.01 5.89
C ASN A 252 2.82 3.64 5.38
N ALA A 253 2.01 4.26 6.24
CA ALA A 253 0.80 4.94 5.82
C ALA A 253 1.09 6.15 4.92
N ASN A 254 2.16 6.90 5.20
CA ASN A 254 2.59 7.99 4.32
C ASN A 254 2.92 7.49 2.90
N ILE A 255 3.65 6.37 2.80
CA ILE A 255 4.02 5.77 1.52
C ILE A 255 2.76 5.32 0.75
N ILE A 256 1.84 4.62 1.41
CA ILE A 256 0.58 4.19 0.80
C ILE A 256 -0.26 5.40 0.35
N ALA A 257 -0.40 6.42 1.22
CA ALA A 257 -1.14 7.63 0.91
C ALA A 257 -0.58 8.36 -0.31
N ASP A 258 0.75 8.47 -0.40
CA ASP A 258 1.42 9.11 -1.54
C ASP A 258 1.22 8.30 -2.83
N PHE A 259 1.17 6.97 -2.78
CA PHE A 259 0.81 6.15 -3.94
C PHE A 259 -0.63 6.40 -4.42
N TYR A 260 -1.61 6.41 -3.51
CA TYR A 260 -2.99 6.74 -3.84
C TYR A 260 -3.12 8.15 -4.45
N LYS A 261 -2.43 9.13 -3.85
CA LYS A 261 -2.37 10.51 -4.35
C LYS A 261 -1.78 10.58 -5.76
N ASN A 262 -0.66 9.90 -6.02
CA ASN A 262 -0.02 9.86 -7.35
C ASN A 262 -0.92 9.19 -8.40
N MET A 263 -1.76 8.24 -7.98
CA MET A 263 -2.79 7.64 -8.83
C MET A 263 -4.06 8.48 -8.97
N LYS A 264 -4.16 9.64 -8.30
CA LYS A 264 -5.35 10.52 -8.26
C LYS A 264 -6.63 9.77 -7.89
N THR A 265 -6.54 8.93 -6.86
CA THR A 265 -7.68 8.20 -6.30
C THR A 265 -7.45 7.95 -4.81
N GLU A 266 -8.36 7.24 -4.15
CA GLU A 266 -8.33 7.03 -2.70
C GLU A 266 -8.63 5.57 -2.33
N GLY A 267 -8.25 5.21 -1.10
CA GLY A 267 -8.54 3.89 -0.53
C GLY A 267 -10.05 3.63 -0.43
N LYS A 268 -10.44 2.35 -0.51
CA LYS A 268 -11.85 1.94 -0.39
C LYS A 268 -12.17 1.30 0.95
N TYR A 269 -11.43 0.28 1.34
CA TYR A 269 -11.78 -0.54 2.49
C TYR A 269 -10.95 -0.12 3.69
N PHE A 270 -11.61 0.29 4.76
CA PHE A 270 -10.96 0.70 5.99
C PHE A 270 -11.52 -0.08 7.18
N LYS A 271 -10.66 -0.37 8.15
CA LYS A 271 -11.02 -0.94 9.44
C LYS A 271 -10.47 -0.05 10.55
N LEU A 272 -11.36 0.74 11.13
CA LEU A 272 -11.04 1.74 12.15
C LEU A 272 -11.06 1.07 13.53
N TYR A 273 -10.13 1.47 14.40
CA TYR A 273 -10.06 0.99 15.77
C TYR A 273 -10.28 2.15 16.73
N VAL A 274 -11.40 2.12 17.44
CA VAL A 274 -11.87 3.25 18.26
C VAL A 274 -11.80 2.83 19.73
N TYR A 275 -10.93 3.49 20.51
CA TYR A 275 -10.81 3.24 21.94
C TYR A 275 -12.06 3.68 22.70
N LYS A 276 -12.29 3.09 23.87
CA LYS A 276 -13.46 3.36 24.71
C LYS A 276 -13.64 4.84 25.07
N ASP A 277 -12.54 5.57 25.18
CA ASP A 277 -12.47 6.98 25.56
C ASP A 277 -12.42 7.95 24.37
N ASP A 278 -12.63 7.49 23.13
CA ASP A 278 -12.74 8.33 21.94
C ASP A 278 -14.20 8.75 21.67
N ASP A 279 -14.70 9.72 22.43
CA ASP A 279 -16.09 10.18 22.34
C ASP A 279 -16.50 10.72 20.96
N LYS A 280 -15.52 11.14 20.15
CA LYS A 280 -15.76 11.69 18.81
C LYS A 280 -16.15 10.59 17.82
N HIS A 281 -15.38 9.49 17.81
CA HIS A 281 -15.56 8.41 16.82
C HIS A 281 -16.34 7.20 17.38
N GLN A 282 -16.74 7.22 18.65
CA GLN A 282 -17.66 6.23 19.24
C GLN A 282 -19.13 6.41 18.80
N LYS A 283 -19.51 7.62 18.35
CA LYS A 283 -20.86 7.97 17.93
C LYS A 283 -21.17 7.44 16.53
#